data_AF-A0A972TY52-F1
#
_entry.id   AF-A0A972TY52-F1
#
_cell.length_a   1.000
_cell.length_b   1.000
_cell.length_c   1.000
_cell.angle_alpha   90.00
_cell.angle_beta   90.00
_cell.angle_gamma   90.00
#
_symmetry.space_group_name_H-M   'P 1'
#
loop_
_entity.id
_entity.type
_entity.pdbx_description
1 polymer ?
#
loop_
_entity_poly.entity_id
_entity_poly.type
_entity_poly.pdbx_seq_one_letter_code
_entity_poly.pdbx_strand_id
1 'polypeptide(L)'
;MPLELCDLPFASSIIHGGIEWARKWGIKLSGDYKVWMRILDPLDADEIDLNLFGVDGKPLFMFDEDDDFRFEESSVDLKVLEDPLETGKDGPSREQLERIGDIKGALIEFARNPEFEEDFNMAKLEYFKEEKKPGDMGKEEWISFLDWYTLEWQSEFENTFPDRFVEAYDDLMNRDVREMILGWRGVIDGIFEVKGQRSDRYHMKNLINEREYVVYPTASMTDASLFEIGNFINARITPVGDFHTFSGVVAKIPCDGSDKERGDIYRLAFETQTRYPRKSFKDNDKKLKASMELLQKSYNDFIDYFGTDELIGAGWEMAQKYQDFLRYGVFEKRDPETGLSNAEKHERKLGKIYRLPPVNFPETLLEQSGVGMLFDPAQGISFLEEYDSFVDIFSNPDTHIGGLIRKREVEDVIIGYLESDSISDMPFRKMAERFPDNFARVIEYVLNWEGFSVNMIDELMLHYKPQTFDKLPNNIAVFDSEMIRFVRLGEE
;
A
#
# COMPACT_ATOMS: atom_id res chain seq x y z
N MET A 1 -23.58 -26.14 -27.77
CA MET A 1 -24.93 -26.25 -27.16
C MET A 1 -25.94 -26.47 -28.28
N PRO A 2 -27.04 -27.24 -28.08
CA PRO A 2 -28.16 -27.16 -29.00
C PRO A 2 -28.73 -25.74 -28.95
N LEU A 3 -29.02 -25.15 -30.11
CA LEU A 3 -29.66 -23.84 -30.20
C LEU A 3 -31.07 -23.98 -29.62
N GLU A 4 -31.34 -23.31 -28.49
CA GLU A 4 -32.69 -23.18 -27.97
C GLU A 4 -33.51 -22.25 -28.88
N LEU A 5 -34.80 -22.55 -29.04
CA LEU A 5 -35.73 -21.71 -29.78
C LEU A 5 -35.93 -20.40 -29.01
N CYS A 6 -35.33 -19.32 -29.50
CA CYS A 6 -35.56 -17.97 -28.99
C CYS A 6 -36.96 -17.52 -29.41
N ASP A 7 -37.76 -17.05 -28.46
CA ASP A 7 -39.08 -16.50 -28.73
C ASP A 7 -38.96 -15.18 -29.52
N LEU A 8 -39.78 -15.01 -30.57
CA LEU A 8 -39.63 -13.93 -31.54
C LEU A 8 -39.77 -12.52 -30.90
N PRO A 9 -40.72 -12.29 -29.97
CA PRO A 9 -40.82 -11.03 -29.22
C PRO A 9 -39.58 -10.77 -28.34
N PHE A 10 -39.02 -11.80 -27.72
CA PHE A 10 -37.81 -11.66 -26.90
C PHE A 10 -36.58 -11.32 -27.76
N ALA A 11 -36.42 -11.98 -28.91
CA ALA A 11 -35.37 -11.65 -29.88
C ALA A 11 -35.52 -10.22 -30.42
N SER A 12 -36.76 -9.80 -30.71
CA SER A 12 -37.08 -8.44 -31.16
C SER A 12 -36.72 -7.40 -30.10
N SER A 13 -37.13 -7.62 -28.84
CA SER A 13 -36.82 -6.73 -27.71
C SER A 13 -35.31 -6.61 -27.47
N ILE A 14 -34.56 -7.72 -27.53
CA ILE A 14 -33.10 -7.69 -27.37
C ILE A 14 -32.40 -6.94 -28.52
N ILE A 15 -32.80 -7.18 -29.76
CA ILE A 15 -32.10 -6.59 -30.92
C ILE A 15 -32.45 -5.10 -31.06
N HIS A 16 -33.72 -4.73 -30.97
CA HIS A 16 -34.13 -3.33 -31.06
C HIS A 16 -33.74 -2.54 -29.81
N GLY A 17 -33.91 -3.13 -28.62
CA GLY A 17 -33.45 -2.55 -27.36
C GLY A 17 -31.93 -2.36 -27.34
N GLY A 18 -31.15 -3.32 -27.84
CA GLY A 18 -29.70 -3.22 -27.92
C GLY A 18 -29.24 -2.14 -28.90
N ILE A 19 -29.98 -1.91 -30.00
CA ILE A 19 -29.71 -0.84 -30.96
C ILE A 19 -30.00 0.54 -30.36
N GLU A 20 -31.15 0.72 -29.72
CA GLU A 20 -31.50 1.98 -29.07
C GLU A 20 -30.59 2.27 -27.87
N TRP A 21 -30.25 1.24 -27.10
CA TRP A 21 -29.26 1.32 -26.04
C TRP A 21 -27.88 1.73 -26.56
N ALA A 22 -27.39 1.09 -27.62
CA ALA A 22 -26.09 1.44 -28.21
C ALA A 22 -26.08 2.86 -28.77
N ARG A 23 -27.18 3.33 -29.37
CA ARG A 23 -27.33 4.73 -29.80
C ARG A 23 -27.31 5.71 -28.63
N LYS A 24 -28.06 5.40 -27.56
CA LYS A 24 -28.14 6.25 -26.36
C LYS A 24 -26.77 6.42 -25.69
N TRP A 25 -25.93 5.39 -25.71
CA TRP A 25 -24.62 5.38 -25.05
C TRP A 25 -23.41 5.47 -25.99
N GLY A 26 -23.63 5.75 -27.29
CA GLY A 26 -22.55 5.92 -28.26
C GLY A 26 -21.75 4.65 -28.61
N ILE A 27 -22.29 3.46 -28.35
CA ILE A 27 -21.61 2.18 -28.58
C ILE A 27 -21.77 1.75 -30.05
N LYS A 28 -20.69 1.24 -30.65
CA LYS A 28 -20.67 0.81 -32.05
C LYS A 28 -21.37 -0.55 -32.20
N LEU A 29 -22.39 -0.59 -33.05
CA LEU A 29 -23.12 -1.82 -33.35
C LEU A 29 -22.29 -2.78 -34.21
N SER A 30 -22.34 -4.07 -33.90
CA SER A 30 -21.68 -5.13 -34.69
C SER A 30 -22.19 -5.12 -36.13
N GLY A 31 -21.33 -5.31 -37.14
CA GLY A 31 -21.73 -5.21 -38.55
C GLY A 31 -22.94 -6.05 -38.97
N ASP A 32 -23.21 -7.13 -38.21
CA ASP A 32 -24.30 -8.07 -38.42
C ASP A 32 -25.67 -7.57 -37.95
N TYR A 33 -25.76 -6.48 -37.16
CA TYR A 33 -27.04 -5.91 -36.69
C TYR A 33 -28.03 -5.61 -37.83
N LYS A 34 -27.53 -5.28 -39.02
CA LYS A 34 -28.33 -5.03 -40.22
C LYS A 34 -28.98 -6.29 -40.81
N VAL A 35 -28.38 -7.46 -40.56
CA VAL A 35 -28.94 -8.76 -40.95
C VAL A 35 -30.09 -9.10 -40.01
N TRP A 36 -29.88 -8.92 -38.70
CA TRP A 36 -30.89 -9.15 -37.66
C TRP A 36 -32.13 -8.26 -37.83
N MET A 37 -31.93 -6.96 -38.11
CA MET A 37 -33.01 -6.01 -38.40
C MET A 37 -33.91 -6.42 -39.58
N ARG A 38 -33.37 -7.11 -40.60
CA ARG A 38 -34.16 -7.55 -41.77
C ARG A 38 -35.01 -8.79 -41.50
N ILE A 39 -34.65 -9.56 -40.46
CA ILE A 39 -35.35 -10.80 -40.09
C ILE A 39 -36.55 -10.51 -39.20
N LEU A 40 -36.56 -9.37 -38.49
CA LEU A 40 -37.50 -9.05 -37.42
C LEU A 40 -38.50 -7.92 -37.75
N ASP A 41 -38.65 -7.57 -39.04
CA ASP A 41 -39.59 -6.54 -39.51
C ASP A 41 -41.02 -7.14 -39.65
N PRO A 42 -42.11 -6.47 -39.20
CA PRO A 42 -42.21 -5.08 -38.74
C PRO A 42 -41.96 -4.84 -37.23
N LEU A 43 -41.43 -3.64 -36.95
CA LEU A 43 -41.20 -3.08 -35.62
C LEU A 43 -42.50 -2.80 -34.85
N ASP A 44 -42.58 -3.22 -33.60
CA ASP A 44 -43.54 -2.69 -32.62
C ASP A 44 -42.75 -1.85 -31.60
N ALA A 45 -42.74 -0.53 -31.81
CA ALA A 45 -41.86 0.41 -31.08
C ALA A 45 -42.29 0.66 -29.63
N ASP A 46 -43.51 0.25 -29.26
CA ASP A 46 -44.10 0.53 -27.96
C ASP A 46 -43.67 -0.48 -26.85
N GLU A 47 -42.83 -1.47 -27.17
CA GLU A 47 -42.35 -2.53 -26.24
C GLU A 47 -40.82 -2.56 -26.03
N ILE A 48 -40.11 -1.45 -26.24
CA ILE A 48 -38.65 -1.40 -26.03
C ILE A 48 -38.32 -1.21 -24.54
N ASP A 49 -37.90 -2.28 -23.87
CA ASP A 49 -37.41 -2.25 -22.49
C ASP A 49 -35.89 -2.12 -22.42
N LEU A 50 -35.40 -0.93 -22.12
CA LEU A 50 -33.96 -0.65 -21.99
C LEU A 50 -33.34 -1.23 -20.70
N ASN A 51 -34.16 -1.66 -19.73
CA ASN A 51 -33.65 -2.24 -18.47
C ASN A 51 -32.99 -3.61 -18.67
N LEU A 52 -33.09 -4.19 -19.87
CA LEU A 52 -32.42 -5.43 -20.23
C LEU A 52 -30.90 -5.29 -20.39
N PHE A 53 -30.37 -4.07 -20.52
CA PHE A 53 -28.97 -3.80 -20.90
C PHE A 53 -28.13 -3.18 -19.77
N GLY A 54 -28.54 -3.43 -18.52
CA GLY A 54 -27.86 -2.97 -17.30
C GLY A 54 -28.82 -2.29 -16.33
N VAL A 55 -28.29 -1.71 -15.26
CA VAL A 55 -29.10 -1.01 -14.24
C VAL A 55 -29.70 0.26 -14.87
N ASP A 56 -31.02 0.37 -14.93
CA ASP A 56 -31.78 1.46 -15.57
C ASP A 56 -31.35 1.75 -17.02
N GLY A 57 -30.89 0.71 -17.71
CA GLY A 57 -30.41 0.76 -19.08
C GLY A 57 -29.06 1.45 -19.26
N LYS A 58 -28.28 1.64 -18.20
CA LYS A 58 -26.88 2.09 -18.25
C LYS A 58 -25.92 0.91 -18.44
N PRO A 59 -24.86 1.02 -19.25
CA PRO A 59 -23.88 -0.05 -19.40
C PRO A 59 -23.26 -0.42 -18.06
N LEU A 60 -23.37 -1.70 -17.69
CA LEU A 60 -22.46 -2.27 -16.71
C LEU A 60 -21.07 -2.23 -17.33
N PHE A 61 -20.07 -1.67 -16.65
CA PHE A 61 -18.68 -1.69 -17.10
C PHE A 61 -18.26 -3.12 -17.46
N MET A 62 -18.29 -3.45 -18.75
CA MET A 62 -17.78 -4.71 -19.29
C MET A 62 -16.40 -4.41 -19.87
N PHE A 63 -15.36 -4.88 -19.20
CA PHE A 63 -14.08 -5.11 -19.89
C PHE A 63 -14.31 -6.29 -20.83
N ASP A 64 -14.45 -6.01 -22.12
CA ASP A 64 -14.54 -7.04 -23.15
C ASP A 64 -13.17 -7.71 -23.34
N GLU A 65 -13.15 -9.02 -23.58
CA GLU A 65 -11.92 -9.84 -23.60
C GLU A 65 -11.06 -9.61 -24.86
N ASP A 66 -11.63 -8.97 -25.89
CA ASP A 66 -11.01 -8.80 -27.21
C ASP A 66 -10.68 -7.33 -27.56
N ASP A 67 -10.97 -6.36 -26.68
CA ASP A 67 -10.67 -4.96 -26.97
C ASP A 67 -9.18 -4.69 -26.67
N ASP A 68 -8.48 -4.15 -27.66
CA ASP A 68 -7.03 -3.89 -27.71
C ASP A 68 -6.59 -2.77 -26.73
N PHE A 69 -7.25 -2.67 -25.57
CA PHE A 69 -7.14 -1.68 -24.49
C PHE A 69 -7.06 -0.21 -24.97
N ARG A 70 -7.51 0.07 -26.20
CA ARG A 70 -7.60 1.41 -26.79
C ARG A 70 -9.08 1.79 -26.87
N PHE A 71 -9.53 2.57 -25.90
CA PHE A 71 -10.86 3.15 -25.96
C PHE A 71 -10.80 4.30 -26.98
N GLU A 72 -11.60 4.24 -28.04
CA GLU A 72 -11.84 5.39 -28.90
C GLU A 72 -12.62 6.44 -28.10
N GLU A 73 -12.15 7.71 -28.15
CA GLU A 73 -12.66 8.91 -27.49
C GLU A 73 -14.10 8.79 -26.92
N SER A 74 -14.22 8.25 -25.70
CA SER A 74 -15.44 8.42 -24.93
C SER A 74 -15.40 9.84 -24.34
N SER A 75 -16.31 10.71 -24.77
CA SER A 75 -16.42 12.04 -24.18
C SER A 75 -16.90 11.88 -22.75
N VAL A 76 -15.98 11.99 -21.80
CA VAL A 76 -16.28 12.09 -20.37
C VAL A 76 -17.35 13.17 -20.18
N ASP A 77 -18.51 12.80 -19.61
CA ASP A 77 -19.53 13.80 -19.28
C ASP A 77 -19.08 14.58 -18.03
N LEU A 78 -18.27 15.61 -18.23
CA LEU A 78 -17.72 16.44 -17.16
C LEU A 78 -18.79 17.14 -16.31
N LYS A 79 -20.07 17.14 -16.73
CA LYS A 79 -21.17 17.63 -15.91
C LYS A 79 -21.31 16.87 -14.59
N VAL A 80 -20.85 15.62 -14.53
CA VAL A 80 -20.84 14.85 -13.27
C VAL A 80 -19.98 15.51 -12.19
N LEU A 81 -19.15 16.50 -12.51
CA LEU A 81 -18.29 17.24 -11.58
C LEU A 81 -18.96 18.48 -10.95
N GLU A 82 -20.04 19.00 -11.54
CA GLU A 82 -20.59 20.32 -11.21
C GLU A 82 -21.46 20.31 -9.93
N ASP A 83 -22.19 19.22 -9.69
CA ASP A 83 -23.15 19.13 -8.60
C ASP A 83 -22.46 18.83 -7.25
N PRO A 84 -23.01 19.25 -6.10
CA PRO A 84 -22.48 18.88 -4.79
C PRO A 84 -22.65 17.38 -4.50
N LEU A 85 -21.83 16.84 -3.60
CA LEU A 85 -21.88 15.44 -3.14
C LEU A 85 -22.28 15.40 -1.65
N GLU A 86 -23.48 15.88 -1.34
CA GLU A 86 -24.00 15.87 0.03
C GLU A 86 -24.50 14.47 0.42
N THR A 87 -23.77 13.79 1.29
CA THR A 87 -24.18 12.48 1.80
C THR A 87 -25.13 12.65 2.99
N GLY A 88 -26.32 12.06 2.90
CA GLY A 88 -27.31 12.09 3.97
C GLY A 88 -26.86 11.31 5.21
N LYS A 89 -27.54 11.53 6.35
CA LYS A 89 -27.25 10.82 7.61
C LYS A 89 -27.38 9.29 7.52
N ASP A 90 -28.16 8.82 6.55
CA ASP A 90 -28.41 7.39 6.34
C ASP A 90 -27.39 6.72 5.39
N GLY A 91 -26.46 7.50 4.81
CA GLY A 91 -25.50 7.04 3.80
C GLY A 91 -25.78 7.61 2.40
N PRO A 92 -24.93 7.27 1.41
CA PRO A 92 -25.14 7.64 0.02
C PRO A 92 -26.32 6.90 -0.59
N SER A 93 -27.05 7.57 -1.48
CA SER A 93 -28.05 6.92 -2.33
C SER A 93 -27.38 6.09 -3.43
N ARG A 94 -28.16 5.22 -4.09
CA ARG A 94 -27.67 4.45 -5.26
C ARG A 94 -27.20 5.37 -6.39
N GLU A 95 -27.96 6.43 -6.68
CA GLU A 95 -27.61 7.44 -7.69
C GLU A 95 -26.30 8.15 -7.35
N GLN A 96 -26.05 8.42 -6.06
CA GLN A 96 -24.78 8.98 -5.61
C GLN A 96 -23.62 8.00 -5.84
N LEU A 97 -23.79 6.72 -5.53
CA LEU A 97 -22.77 5.68 -5.78
C LEU A 97 -22.50 5.49 -7.27
N GLU A 98 -23.52 5.58 -8.12
CA GLU A 98 -23.38 5.55 -9.58
C GLU A 98 -22.59 6.76 -10.09
N ARG A 99 -22.90 7.96 -9.58
CA ARG A 99 -22.17 9.19 -9.92
C ARG A 99 -20.72 9.15 -9.46
N ILE A 100 -20.44 8.62 -8.27
CA ILE A 100 -19.07 8.39 -7.78
C ILE A 100 -18.31 7.47 -8.75
N GLY A 101 -18.98 6.42 -9.23
CA GLY A 101 -18.45 5.52 -10.27
C GLY A 101 -18.14 6.25 -11.58
N ASP A 102 -19.02 7.14 -12.03
CA ASP A 102 -18.82 7.93 -13.25
C ASP A 102 -17.63 8.90 -13.13
N ILE A 103 -17.50 9.57 -11.97
CA ILE A 103 -16.35 10.44 -11.68
C ILE A 103 -15.06 9.64 -11.67
N LYS A 104 -15.08 8.41 -11.13
CA LYS A 104 -13.90 7.54 -11.17
C LYS A 104 -13.56 7.09 -12.59
N GLY A 105 -14.58 6.79 -13.40
CA GLY A 105 -14.41 6.52 -14.83
C GLY A 105 -13.76 7.69 -15.58
N ALA A 106 -14.24 8.91 -15.31
CA ALA A 106 -13.65 10.15 -15.85
C ALA A 106 -12.16 10.29 -15.50
N LEU A 107 -11.79 9.99 -14.26
CA LEU A 107 -10.40 10.03 -13.80
C LEU A 107 -9.53 8.96 -14.49
N ILE A 108 -10.05 7.73 -14.64
CA ILE A 108 -9.33 6.64 -15.34
C ILE A 108 -9.08 7.02 -16.80
N GLU A 109 -10.08 7.59 -17.48
CA GLU A 109 -9.94 8.04 -18.87
C GLU A 109 -8.94 9.19 -18.99
N PHE A 110 -8.98 10.16 -18.06
CA PHE A 110 -7.97 11.22 -17.99
C PHE A 110 -6.55 10.66 -17.82
N ALA A 111 -6.35 9.72 -16.89
CA ALA A 111 -5.05 9.11 -16.65
C ALA A 111 -4.51 8.33 -17.86
N ARG A 112 -5.39 7.94 -18.79
CA ARG A 112 -5.05 7.18 -20.00
C ARG A 112 -4.97 8.05 -21.25
N ASN A 113 -5.05 9.37 -21.12
CA ASN A 113 -4.83 10.30 -22.23
C ASN A 113 -3.46 10.00 -22.88
N PRO A 114 -3.36 9.95 -24.22
CA PRO A 114 -2.09 9.76 -24.94
C PRO A 114 -0.94 10.67 -24.49
N GLU A 115 -1.23 11.84 -23.92
CA GLU A 115 -0.19 12.71 -23.35
C GLU A 115 0.58 12.09 -22.17
N PHE A 116 0.01 11.08 -21.51
CA PHE A 116 0.62 10.35 -20.37
C PHE A 116 1.16 8.97 -20.75
N GLU A 117 1.37 8.68 -22.05
CA GLU A 117 1.86 7.37 -22.51
C GLU A 117 3.22 7.00 -21.91
N GLU A 118 4.10 7.97 -21.70
CA GLU A 118 5.40 7.76 -21.04
C GLU A 118 5.23 7.39 -19.56
N ASP A 119 4.41 8.15 -18.81
CA ASP A 119 4.05 7.85 -17.42
C ASP A 119 3.44 6.45 -17.30
N PHE A 120 2.54 6.08 -18.23
CA PHE A 120 1.89 4.77 -18.25
C PHE A 120 2.88 3.62 -18.42
N ASN A 121 3.83 3.77 -19.35
CA ASN A 121 4.85 2.75 -19.62
C ASN A 121 5.84 2.62 -18.45
N MET A 122 6.25 3.74 -17.85
CA MET A 122 7.09 3.74 -16.66
C MET A 122 6.39 3.08 -15.47
N ALA A 123 5.13 3.43 -15.22
CA ALA A 123 4.32 2.82 -14.17
C ALA A 123 4.15 1.32 -14.37
N LYS A 124 3.95 0.88 -15.61
CA LYS A 124 3.83 -0.54 -15.95
C LYS A 124 5.12 -1.30 -15.66
N LEU A 125 6.27 -0.75 -16.06
CA LEU A 125 7.58 -1.35 -15.76
C LEU A 125 7.81 -1.45 -14.25
N GLU A 126 7.47 -0.38 -13.51
CA GLU A 126 7.64 -0.34 -12.06
C GLU A 126 6.72 -1.33 -11.34
N TYR A 127 5.45 -1.39 -11.73
CA TYR A 127 4.45 -2.26 -11.09
C TYR A 127 4.72 -3.74 -11.30
N PHE A 128 5.03 -4.14 -12.55
CA PHE A 128 5.22 -5.55 -12.89
C PHE A 128 6.66 -6.02 -12.69
N LYS A 129 7.63 -5.10 -12.57
CA LYS A 129 9.08 -5.38 -12.49
C LYS A 129 9.64 -6.19 -13.67
N GLU A 130 8.83 -6.42 -14.70
CA GLU A 130 9.16 -7.18 -15.92
C GLU A 130 8.32 -6.65 -17.11
N GLU A 131 8.87 -6.73 -18.32
CA GLU A 131 8.12 -6.39 -19.54
C GLU A 131 7.06 -7.46 -19.86
N LYS A 132 5.83 -7.27 -19.37
CA LYS A 132 4.66 -8.08 -19.79
C LYS A 132 3.98 -7.48 -21.02
N LYS A 133 3.70 -8.30 -22.04
CA LYS A 133 2.86 -7.87 -23.18
C LYS A 133 1.39 -7.79 -22.75
N PRO A 134 0.57 -6.92 -23.37
CA PRO A 134 -0.84 -6.77 -23.02
C PRO A 134 -1.65 -8.08 -23.00
N GLY A 135 -1.35 -9.02 -23.91
CA GLY A 135 -2.03 -10.33 -23.97
C GLY A 135 -1.57 -11.36 -22.93
N ASP A 136 -0.53 -11.08 -22.15
CA ASP A 136 -0.02 -11.97 -21.11
C ASP A 136 -0.59 -11.64 -19.70
N MET A 137 -1.40 -10.58 -19.59
CA MET A 137 -2.01 -10.14 -18.32
C MET A 137 -3.44 -10.67 -18.17
N GLY A 138 -3.73 -11.22 -16.99
CA GLY A 138 -5.11 -11.51 -16.61
C GLY A 138 -5.92 -10.23 -16.39
N LYS A 139 -7.23 -10.30 -16.62
CA LYS A 139 -8.17 -9.17 -16.42
C LYS A 139 -8.07 -8.56 -15.00
N GLU A 140 -7.95 -9.40 -13.97
CA GLU A 140 -7.81 -8.93 -12.58
C GLU A 140 -6.47 -8.23 -12.33
N GLU A 141 -5.38 -8.71 -12.92
CA GLU A 141 -4.06 -8.06 -12.83
C GLU A 141 -4.11 -6.69 -13.49
N TRP A 142 -4.75 -6.59 -14.66
CA TRP A 142 -4.91 -5.33 -15.38
C TRP A 142 -5.76 -4.32 -14.63
N ILE A 143 -6.90 -4.73 -14.07
CA ILE A 143 -7.75 -3.85 -13.24
C ILE A 143 -6.97 -3.36 -12.02
N SER A 144 -6.20 -4.24 -11.37
CA SER A 144 -5.38 -3.89 -10.21
C SER A 144 -4.29 -2.88 -10.57
N PHE A 145 -3.61 -3.08 -11.70
CA PHE A 145 -2.61 -2.14 -12.21
C PHE A 145 -3.23 -0.80 -12.55
N LEU A 146 -4.35 -0.76 -13.30
CA LEU A 146 -5.01 0.50 -13.64
C LEU A 146 -5.51 1.26 -12.40
N ASP A 147 -6.05 0.55 -11.41
CA ASP A 147 -6.50 1.17 -10.16
C ASP A 147 -5.32 1.79 -9.38
N TRP A 148 -4.19 1.07 -9.29
CA TRP A 148 -2.97 1.58 -8.67
C TRP A 148 -2.38 2.75 -9.45
N TYR A 149 -2.23 2.62 -10.76
CA TYR A 149 -1.70 3.66 -11.64
C TYR A 149 -2.52 4.94 -11.53
N THR A 150 -3.85 4.81 -11.58
CA THR A 150 -4.74 5.98 -11.55
C THR A 150 -4.71 6.68 -10.18
N LEU A 151 -4.56 5.96 -9.07
CA LEU A 151 -4.76 6.56 -7.73
C LEU A 151 -3.47 6.84 -6.96
N GLU A 152 -2.40 6.11 -7.25
CA GLU A 152 -1.18 6.08 -6.43
C GLU A 152 0.11 6.34 -7.22
N TRP A 153 0.12 6.24 -8.56
CA TRP A 153 1.30 6.58 -9.35
C TRP A 153 1.63 8.07 -9.23
N GLN A 154 2.89 8.34 -8.93
CA GLN A 154 3.47 9.67 -8.94
C GLN A 154 4.54 9.70 -10.02
N SER A 155 4.48 10.69 -10.92
CA SER A 155 5.59 10.91 -11.85
C SER A 155 6.75 11.61 -11.17
N GLU A 156 7.78 11.96 -11.94
CA GLU A 156 8.93 12.77 -11.52
C GLU A 156 8.56 14.10 -10.82
N PHE A 157 7.33 14.60 -10.99
CA PHE A 157 6.83 15.82 -10.35
C PHE A 157 6.02 15.55 -9.06
N GLU A 158 6.05 14.33 -8.52
CA GLU A 158 5.38 13.88 -7.27
C GLU A 158 3.84 14.02 -7.22
N ASN A 159 3.19 14.49 -8.29
CA ASN A 159 1.74 14.63 -8.38
C ASN A 159 1.07 13.33 -8.85
N THR A 160 -0.02 12.94 -8.17
CA THR A 160 -0.89 11.81 -8.58
C THR A 160 -1.90 12.24 -9.65
N PHE A 161 -2.55 11.31 -10.35
CA PHE A 161 -3.63 11.69 -11.27
C PHE A 161 -4.81 12.40 -10.58
N PRO A 162 -5.21 12.06 -9.33
CA PRO A 162 -6.12 12.89 -8.57
C PRO A 162 -5.70 14.36 -8.45
N ASP A 163 -4.40 14.66 -8.23
CA ASP A 163 -3.89 16.05 -8.24
C ASP A 163 -4.13 16.68 -9.61
N ARG A 164 -3.61 16.05 -10.66
CA ARG A 164 -3.60 16.59 -12.03
C ARG A 164 -5.01 16.78 -12.58
N PHE A 165 -5.92 15.86 -12.26
CA PHE A 165 -7.32 15.93 -12.68
C PHE A 165 -8.03 17.10 -12.02
N VAL A 166 -7.81 17.32 -10.72
CA VAL A 166 -8.35 18.48 -10.03
C VAL A 166 -7.74 19.77 -10.58
N GLU A 167 -6.42 19.82 -10.82
CA GLU A 167 -5.77 20.99 -11.42
C GLU A 167 -6.32 21.31 -12.81
N ALA A 168 -6.59 20.30 -13.64
CA ALA A 168 -7.12 20.47 -14.99
C ALA A 168 -8.57 20.95 -15.04
N TYR A 169 -9.39 20.59 -14.04
CA TYR A 169 -10.84 20.81 -14.06
C TYR A 169 -11.38 21.61 -12.86
N ASP A 170 -10.50 22.28 -12.08
CA ASP A 170 -10.85 22.99 -10.84
C ASP A 170 -12.00 24.00 -11.03
N ASP A 171 -11.98 24.75 -12.14
CA ASP A 171 -12.99 25.77 -12.46
C ASP A 171 -14.40 25.20 -12.70
N LEU A 172 -14.51 23.92 -13.06
CA LEU A 172 -15.78 23.22 -13.34
C LEU A 172 -16.26 22.40 -12.13
N MET A 173 -15.37 22.13 -11.17
CA MET A 173 -15.58 21.12 -10.16
C MET A 173 -16.20 21.70 -8.90
N ASN A 174 -17.24 21.06 -8.40
CA ASN A 174 -17.77 21.36 -7.10
C ASN A 174 -16.73 21.09 -6.01
N ARG A 175 -16.74 21.88 -4.93
CA ARG A 175 -15.83 21.70 -3.79
C ARG A 175 -15.91 20.28 -3.20
N ASP A 176 -17.10 19.71 -3.05
CA ASP A 176 -17.25 18.39 -2.43
C ASP A 176 -16.66 17.28 -3.33
N VAL A 177 -16.85 17.42 -4.66
CA VAL A 177 -16.26 16.52 -5.66
C VAL A 177 -14.74 16.63 -5.65
N ARG A 178 -14.22 17.86 -5.56
CA ARG A 178 -12.79 18.14 -5.43
C ARG A 178 -12.20 17.46 -4.20
N GLU A 179 -12.81 17.68 -3.02
CA GLU A 179 -12.34 17.06 -1.77
C GLU A 179 -12.39 15.53 -1.84
N MET A 180 -13.42 14.94 -2.47
CA MET A 180 -13.51 13.50 -2.71
C MET A 180 -12.36 12.98 -3.60
N ILE A 181 -12.13 13.60 -4.77
CA ILE A 181 -11.11 13.14 -5.71
C ILE A 181 -9.72 13.23 -5.08
N LEU A 182 -9.39 14.34 -4.41
CA LEU A 182 -8.12 14.47 -3.69
C LEU A 182 -8.00 13.42 -2.58
N GLY A 183 -9.13 13.06 -1.94
CA GLY A 183 -9.22 11.99 -0.96
C GLY A 183 -8.85 10.60 -1.50
N TRP A 184 -9.03 10.34 -2.80
CA TRP A 184 -8.72 9.03 -3.39
C TRP A 184 -7.24 8.64 -3.38
N ARG A 185 -6.33 9.56 -3.04
CA ARG A 185 -4.92 9.23 -2.68
C ARG A 185 -4.84 8.33 -1.45
N GLY A 186 -5.84 8.42 -0.57
CA GLY A 186 -5.96 7.66 0.66
C GLY A 186 -6.40 6.22 0.48
N VAL A 187 -5.94 5.52 -0.57
CA VAL A 187 -6.33 4.12 -0.83
C VAL A 187 -5.98 3.22 0.35
N ILE A 188 -6.94 2.54 0.96
CA ILE A 188 -6.66 1.52 1.97
C ILE A 188 -6.72 0.16 1.29
N ASP A 189 -5.57 -0.50 1.18
CA ASP A 189 -5.45 -1.87 0.70
C ASP A 189 -5.25 -2.84 1.86
N GLY A 190 -5.73 -4.08 1.71
CA GLY A 190 -5.43 -5.12 2.69
C GLY A 190 -6.40 -6.27 2.74
N ILE A 191 -6.30 -6.99 3.85
CA ILE A 191 -7.15 -8.13 4.19
C ILE A 191 -8.23 -7.62 5.14
N PHE A 192 -9.49 -7.74 4.74
CA PHE A 192 -10.62 -7.28 5.53
C PHE A 192 -11.43 -8.47 6.04
N GLU A 193 -11.83 -8.43 7.31
CA GLU A 193 -12.86 -9.31 7.87
C GLU A 193 -14.20 -8.55 7.92
N VAL A 194 -15.25 -9.15 7.36
CA VAL A 194 -16.61 -8.61 7.45
C VAL A 194 -17.14 -8.84 8.87
N LYS A 195 -17.26 -7.77 9.65
CA LYS A 195 -17.77 -7.80 11.04
C LYS A 195 -19.27 -7.57 11.12
N GLY A 196 -19.85 -6.90 10.12
CA GLY A 196 -21.28 -6.63 10.05
C GLY A 196 -21.71 -6.24 8.64
N GLN A 197 -23.01 -6.34 8.39
CA GLN A 197 -23.58 -6.07 7.08
C GLN A 197 -24.99 -5.52 7.21
N ARG A 198 -25.36 -4.60 6.32
CA ARG A 198 -26.74 -4.17 6.06
C ARG A 198 -27.01 -4.27 4.56
N SER A 199 -28.25 -4.01 4.15
CA SER A 199 -28.70 -4.11 2.75
C SER A 199 -27.95 -3.22 1.77
N ASP A 200 -27.21 -2.22 2.26
CA ASP A 200 -26.57 -1.16 1.49
C ASP A 200 -25.06 -1.01 1.79
N ARG A 201 -24.52 -1.69 2.81
CA ARG A 201 -23.14 -1.48 3.28
C ARG A 201 -22.56 -2.62 4.10
N TYR A 202 -21.24 -2.61 4.21
CA TYR A 202 -20.46 -3.49 5.05
C TYR A 202 -19.77 -2.73 6.18
N HIS A 203 -19.68 -3.38 7.34
CA HIS A 203 -18.80 -2.98 8.44
C HIS A 203 -17.63 -3.97 8.45
N MET A 204 -16.44 -3.48 8.14
CA MET A 204 -15.27 -4.33 7.88
C MET A 204 -14.09 -3.89 8.70
N LYS A 205 -13.32 -4.85 9.23
CA LYS A 205 -12.06 -4.60 9.90
C LYS A 205 -10.92 -4.92 8.96
N ASN A 206 -10.06 -3.95 8.64
CA ASN A 206 -8.81 -4.23 7.95
C ASN A 206 -7.82 -4.83 8.95
N LEU A 207 -7.33 -6.04 8.69
CA LEU A 207 -6.38 -6.74 9.54
C LEU A 207 -4.95 -6.19 9.41
N ILE A 208 -4.66 -5.34 8.41
CA ILE A 208 -3.34 -4.74 8.20
C ILE A 208 -3.18 -3.50 9.08
N ASN A 209 -4.05 -2.51 8.93
CA ASN A 209 -4.00 -1.30 9.77
C ASN A 209 -4.87 -1.37 11.02
N GLU A 210 -5.63 -2.46 11.22
CA GLU A 210 -6.47 -2.71 12.40
C GLU A 210 -7.55 -1.65 12.64
N ARG A 211 -7.98 -0.99 11.57
CA ARG A 211 -9.09 -0.03 11.57
C ARG A 211 -10.37 -0.68 11.07
N GLU A 212 -11.49 -0.12 11.51
CA GLU A 212 -12.82 -0.50 11.06
C GLU A 212 -13.39 0.56 10.12
N TYR A 213 -14.01 0.09 9.04
CA TYR A 213 -14.52 0.92 7.96
C TYR A 213 -15.98 0.59 7.68
N VAL A 214 -16.72 1.63 7.32
CA VAL A 214 -18.03 1.49 6.67
C VAL A 214 -17.80 1.59 5.17
N VAL A 215 -18.05 0.49 4.46
CA VAL A 215 -17.78 0.36 3.03
C VAL A 215 -19.07 0.13 2.26
N TYR A 216 -19.33 0.98 1.28
CA TYR A 216 -20.46 0.84 0.36
C TYR A 216 -20.02 0.11 -0.91
N PRO A 217 -20.87 -0.80 -1.45
CA PRO A 217 -20.63 -1.42 -2.74
C PRO A 217 -20.60 -0.35 -3.84
N THR A 218 -19.77 -0.56 -4.86
CA THR A 218 -19.85 0.26 -6.08
C THR A 218 -21.09 -0.14 -6.88
N ALA A 219 -21.57 0.73 -7.77
CA ALA A 219 -22.74 0.42 -8.61
C ALA A 219 -22.59 -0.85 -9.47
N SER A 220 -21.35 -1.24 -9.79
CA SER A 220 -21.01 -2.48 -10.48
C SER A 220 -21.18 -3.73 -9.63
N MET A 221 -21.23 -3.61 -8.30
CA MET A 221 -21.52 -4.70 -7.39
C MET A 221 -23.04 -4.81 -7.25
N THR A 222 -23.63 -5.63 -8.12
CA THR A 222 -25.08 -5.78 -8.28
C THR A 222 -25.82 -6.33 -7.05
N ASP A 223 -25.09 -6.78 -6.02
CA ASP A 223 -25.65 -7.24 -4.75
C ASP A 223 -24.78 -6.82 -3.55
N ALA A 224 -25.33 -6.05 -2.62
CA ALA A 224 -24.69 -5.71 -1.33
C ALA A 224 -24.68 -6.91 -0.35
N SER A 225 -25.05 -8.11 -0.81
CA SER A 225 -25.03 -9.37 -0.07
C SER A 225 -24.03 -10.43 -0.53
N LEU A 226 -23.06 -10.03 -1.35
CA LEU A 226 -21.96 -10.89 -1.79
C LEU A 226 -21.10 -11.47 -0.66
N PHE A 227 -20.96 -10.73 0.45
CA PHE A 227 -20.12 -11.15 1.57
C PHE A 227 -20.92 -11.28 2.86
N GLU A 228 -20.75 -12.41 3.54
CA GLU A 228 -21.38 -12.70 4.81
C GLU A 228 -20.47 -12.31 5.98
N ILE A 229 -21.05 -12.12 7.17
CA ILE A 229 -20.30 -11.89 8.41
C ILE A 229 -19.31 -13.03 8.64
N GLY A 230 -18.05 -12.68 8.94
CA GLY A 230 -16.95 -13.61 9.13
C GLY A 230 -16.21 -13.99 7.85
N ASN A 231 -16.67 -13.55 6.68
CA ASN A 231 -15.89 -13.68 5.44
C ASN A 231 -14.64 -12.79 5.49
N PHE A 232 -13.57 -13.27 4.84
CA PHE A 232 -12.35 -12.51 4.62
C PHE A 232 -12.25 -12.14 3.14
N ILE A 233 -11.82 -10.92 2.85
CA ILE A 233 -11.65 -10.43 1.49
C ILE A 233 -10.31 -9.70 1.36
N ASN A 234 -9.66 -9.86 0.23
CA ASN A 234 -8.59 -8.98 -0.22
C ASN A 234 -9.24 -7.89 -1.09
N ALA A 235 -9.07 -6.64 -0.70
CA ALA A 235 -9.72 -5.53 -1.36
C ALA A 235 -8.90 -4.25 -1.24
N ARG A 236 -9.23 -3.28 -2.10
CA ARG A 236 -8.86 -1.87 -1.92
C ARG A 236 -10.13 -1.07 -1.69
N ILE A 237 -10.06 -0.08 -0.81
CA ILE A 237 -11.14 0.88 -0.56
C ILE A 237 -10.62 2.31 -0.68
N THR A 238 -11.47 3.23 -1.10
CA THR A 238 -11.15 4.65 -1.24
C THR A 238 -12.13 5.48 -0.42
N PRO A 239 -11.67 6.58 0.21
CA PRO A 239 -12.54 7.44 1.01
C PRO A 239 -13.42 8.30 0.10
N VAL A 240 -14.65 8.54 0.56
CA VAL A 240 -15.63 9.46 -0.03
C VAL A 240 -16.26 10.23 1.14
N GLY A 241 -15.65 11.36 1.50
CA GLY A 241 -16.02 12.09 2.71
C GLY A 241 -15.90 11.19 3.96
N ASP A 242 -17.03 10.90 4.60
CA ASP A 242 -17.10 10.14 5.86
C ASP A 242 -17.26 8.62 5.68
N PHE A 243 -17.33 8.11 4.45
CA PHE A 243 -17.45 6.67 4.17
C PHE A 243 -16.43 6.20 3.14
N HIS A 244 -16.44 4.90 2.82
CA HIS A 244 -15.53 4.32 1.84
C HIS A 244 -16.29 3.53 0.77
N THR A 245 -15.72 3.44 -0.42
CA THR A 245 -16.20 2.57 -1.51
C THR A 245 -15.12 1.60 -1.95
N PHE A 246 -15.50 0.44 -2.47
CA PHE A 246 -14.55 -0.49 -3.08
C PHE A 246 -13.82 0.12 -4.27
N SER A 247 -12.58 -0.31 -4.48
CA SER A 247 -11.67 0.13 -5.54
C SER A 247 -10.96 -1.10 -6.13
N GLY A 248 -10.78 -1.13 -7.45
CA GLY A 248 -10.14 -2.25 -8.13
C GLY A 248 -10.84 -3.60 -7.94
N VAL A 249 -10.03 -4.67 -7.88
CA VAL A 249 -10.51 -6.04 -7.69
C VAL A 249 -10.83 -6.31 -6.23
N VAL A 250 -11.97 -6.96 -5.99
CA VAL A 250 -12.36 -7.48 -4.67
C VAL A 250 -12.39 -9.01 -4.75
N ALA A 251 -11.49 -9.66 -4.01
CA ALA A 251 -11.35 -11.11 -4.02
C ALA A 251 -11.72 -11.70 -2.65
N LYS A 252 -12.65 -12.65 -2.64
CA LYS A 252 -12.97 -13.42 -1.42
C LYS A 252 -11.83 -14.39 -1.12
N ILE A 253 -11.34 -14.37 0.12
CA ILE A 253 -10.37 -15.34 0.61
C ILE A 253 -11.16 -16.55 1.11
N PRO A 254 -10.93 -17.76 0.55
CA PRO A 254 -11.59 -18.96 1.03
C PRO A 254 -11.32 -19.18 2.52
N CYS A 255 -12.38 -19.36 3.29
CA CYS A 255 -12.31 -19.69 4.71
C CYS A 255 -13.55 -20.49 5.09
N ASP A 256 -13.36 -21.71 5.58
CA ASP A 256 -14.40 -22.63 6.04
C ASP A 256 -14.96 -22.27 7.43
N GLY A 257 -14.42 -21.23 8.05
CA GLY A 257 -14.78 -20.75 9.38
C GLY A 257 -14.07 -21.46 10.53
N SER A 258 -13.21 -22.44 10.25
CA SER A 258 -12.40 -23.12 11.27
C SER A 258 -11.37 -22.18 11.89
N ASP A 259 -11.06 -22.41 13.18
CA ASP A 259 -10.01 -21.66 13.88
C ASP A 259 -8.64 -21.78 13.19
N LYS A 260 -8.40 -22.87 12.45
CA LYS A 260 -7.17 -23.08 11.70
C LYS A 260 -7.05 -22.12 10.52
N GLU A 261 -8.03 -22.13 9.60
CA GLU A 261 -7.96 -21.26 8.41
C GLU A 261 -8.07 -19.78 8.78
N ARG A 262 -8.91 -19.44 9.78
CA ARG A 262 -8.91 -18.09 10.36
C ARG A 262 -7.52 -17.73 10.88
N GLY A 263 -6.89 -18.63 11.62
CA GLY A 263 -5.55 -18.43 12.15
C GLY A 263 -4.47 -18.20 11.09
N ASP A 264 -4.54 -18.91 9.97
CA ASP A 264 -3.62 -18.72 8.85
C ASP A 264 -3.79 -17.35 8.18
N ILE A 265 -5.03 -16.86 8.04
CA ILE A 265 -5.30 -15.50 7.51
C ILE A 265 -4.77 -14.42 8.47
N TYR A 266 -5.00 -14.58 9.78
CA TYR A 266 -4.47 -13.66 10.78
C TYR A 266 -2.94 -13.66 10.83
N ARG A 267 -2.29 -14.82 10.60
CA ARG A 267 -0.83 -14.92 10.49
C ARG A 267 -0.31 -14.20 9.24
N LEU A 268 -0.97 -14.38 8.09
CA LEU A 268 -0.64 -13.62 6.87
C LEU A 268 -0.74 -12.11 7.09
N ALA A 269 -1.78 -11.64 7.79
CA ALA A 269 -1.92 -10.23 8.13
C ALA A 269 -0.78 -9.75 9.06
N PHE A 270 -0.41 -10.54 10.07
CA PHE A 270 0.72 -10.25 10.96
C PHE A 270 2.05 -10.15 10.21
N GLU A 271 2.34 -11.10 9.32
CA GLU A 271 3.54 -11.11 8.49
C GLU A 271 3.57 -9.90 7.55
N THR A 272 2.42 -9.55 6.95
CA THR A 272 2.27 -8.36 6.09
C THR A 272 2.53 -7.08 6.85
N GLN A 273 1.97 -6.94 8.06
CA GLN A 273 2.24 -5.82 8.95
C GLN A 273 3.74 -5.70 9.25
N THR A 274 4.38 -6.81 9.64
CA THR A 274 5.82 -6.83 9.98
C THR A 274 6.70 -6.49 8.79
N ARG A 275 6.37 -7.01 7.60
CA ARG A 275 7.13 -6.79 6.37
C ARG A 275 6.90 -5.40 5.78
N TYR A 276 5.71 -4.82 5.95
CA TYR A 276 5.33 -3.51 5.42
C TYR A 276 4.73 -2.62 6.51
N PRO A 277 5.52 -2.15 7.50
CA PRO A 277 5.00 -1.40 8.64
C PRO A 277 4.22 -0.14 8.27
N ARG A 278 4.62 0.54 7.18
CA ARG A 278 3.92 1.73 6.66
C ARG A 278 2.43 1.47 6.41
N LYS A 279 2.07 0.28 5.88
CA LYS A 279 0.68 -0.10 5.64
C LYS A 279 -0.10 -0.24 6.94
N SER A 280 0.54 -0.71 8.01
CA SER A 280 -0.12 -0.90 9.32
C SER A 280 -0.47 0.41 10.03
N PHE A 281 0.23 1.50 9.72
CA PHE A 281 -0.02 2.81 10.31
C PHE A 281 -0.97 3.68 9.49
N LYS A 282 -1.27 3.30 8.25
CA LYS A 282 -2.18 4.04 7.37
C LYS A 282 -3.55 4.17 8.04
N ASP A 283 -4.06 5.40 8.15
CA ASP A 283 -5.30 5.73 8.87
C ASP A 283 -5.33 5.26 10.35
N ASN A 284 -4.16 5.12 11.01
CA ASN A 284 -4.08 4.68 12.40
C ASN A 284 -3.02 5.43 13.23
N ASP A 285 -3.23 6.73 13.41
CA ASP A 285 -2.36 7.61 14.23
C ASP A 285 -2.17 7.11 15.66
N LYS A 286 -3.19 6.45 16.23
CA LYS A 286 -3.10 5.88 17.59
C LYS A 286 -2.07 4.75 17.65
N LYS A 287 -2.08 3.85 16.67
CA LYS A 287 -1.11 2.75 16.56
C LYS A 287 0.29 3.28 16.24
N LEU A 288 0.38 4.27 15.35
CA LEU A 288 1.65 4.95 15.07
C LEU A 288 2.25 5.56 16.33
N LYS A 289 1.48 6.36 17.06
CA LYS A 289 1.90 7.00 18.31
C LYS A 289 2.31 5.97 19.37
N ALA A 290 1.51 4.92 19.57
CA ALA A 290 1.83 3.86 20.52
C ALA A 290 3.13 3.11 20.13
N SER A 291 3.37 2.93 18.84
CA SER A 291 4.60 2.32 18.32
C SER A 291 5.82 3.20 18.53
N MET A 292 5.70 4.50 18.28
CA MET A 292 6.75 5.48 18.59
C MET A 292 7.07 5.53 20.10
N GLU A 293 6.05 5.53 20.97
CA GLU A 293 6.24 5.52 22.42
C GLU A 293 6.94 4.25 22.91
N LEU A 294 6.56 3.08 22.37
CA LEU A 294 7.23 1.82 22.70
C LEU A 294 8.68 1.81 22.22
N LEU A 295 8.94 2.36 21.03
CA LEU A 295 10.28 2.42 20.47
C LEU A 295 11.18 3.35 21.28
N GLN A 296 10.67 4.52 21.67
CA GLN A 296 11.39 5.46 22.53
C GLN A 296 11.72 4.84 23.90
N LYS A 297 10.79 4.07 24.47
CA LYS A 297 11.07 3.31 25.70
C LYS A 297 12.18 2.28 25.48
N SER A 298 12.11 1.51 24.40
CA SER A 298 13.13 0.53 24.05
C SER A 298 14.50 1.18 23.81
N TYR A 299 14.56 2.37 23.21
CA TYR A 299 15.78 3.15 23.04
C TYR A 299 16.38 3.53 24.39
N ASN A 300 15.57 4.09 25.30
CA ASN A 300 16.04 4.43 26.64
C ASN A 300 16.54 3.19 27.41
N ASP A 301 15.83 2.06 27.28
CA ASP A 301 16.22 0.80 27.88
C ASP A 301 17.57 0.29 27.35
N PHE A 302 17.83 0.48 26.05
CA PHE A 302 19.10 0.13 25.41
C PHE A 302 20.24 1.01 25.90
N ILE A 303 20.02 2.33 25.97
CA ILE A 303 20.99 3.29 26.54
C ILE A 303 21.28 2.96 28.01
N ASP A 304 20.26 2.68 28.81
CA ASP A 304 20.43 2.33 30.22
C ASP A 304 21.27 1.05 30.40
N TYR A 305 21.12 0.09 29.48
CA TYR A 305 21.82 -1.19 29.54
C TYR A 305 23.26 -1.13 29.01
N PHE A 306 23.49 -0.48 27.86
CA PHE A 306 24.80 -0.44 27.20
C PHE A 306 25.60 0.85 27.44
N GLY A 307 24.94 1.92 27.89
CA GLY A 307 25.54 3.25 28.07
C GLY A 307 25.73 4.05 26.77
N THR A 308 25.30 3.51 25.63
CA THR A 308 25.49 4.07 24.28
C THR A 308 24.40 3.51 23.36
N ASP A 309 24.07 4.23 22.28
CA ASP A 309 23.18 3.77 21.20
C ASP A 309 23.93 3.08 20.06
N GLU A 310 25.24 2.90 20.20
CA GLU A 310 26.12 2.34 19.19
C GLU A 310 27.18 1.43 19.83
N LEU A 311 27.31 0.23 19.27
CA LEU A 311 28.34 -0.75 19.60
C LEU A 311 28.98 -1.27 18.31
N ILE A 312 30.27 -1.56 18.36
CA ILE A 312 31.04 -2.13 17.23
C ILE A 312 31.81 -3.34 17.74
N GLY A 313 31.79 -4.44 17.00
CA GLY A 313 32.60 -5.63 17.28
C GLY A 313 32.31 -6.77 16.33
N ALA A 314 32.74 -7.98 16.69
CA ALA A 314 32.46 -9.15 15.86
C ALA A 314 30.95 -9.45 15.82
N GLY A 315 30.44 -9.95 14.69
CA GLY A 315 29.01 -10.18 14.48
C GLY A 315 28.40 -11.15 15.50
N TRP A 316 29.10 -12.25 15.81
CA TRP A 316 28.68 -13.18 16.86
C TRP A 316 28.61 -12.52 18.25
N GLU A 317 29.50 -11.56 18.55
CA GLU A 317 29.50 -10.83 19.82
C GLU A 317 28.31 -9.87 19.88
N MET A 318 28.03 -9.16 18.79
CA MET A 318 26.88 -8.25 18.70
C MET A 318 25.56 -9.02 18.81
N ALA A 319 25.45 -10.17 18.14
CA ALA A 319 24.30 -11.06 18.25
C ALA A 319 24.08 -11.54 19.70
N GLN A 320 25.16 -11.94 20.39
CA GLN A 320 25.08 -12.34 21.80
C GLN A 320 24.65 -11.17 22.70
N LYS A 321 25.24 -9.98 22.54
CA LYS A 321 24.86 -8.79 23.31
C LYS A 321 23.39 -8.44 23.13
N TYR A 322 22.87 -8.54 21.90
CA TYR A 322 21.45 -8.33 21.64
C TYR A 322 20.57 -9.37 22.33
N GLN A 323 20.92 -10.65 22.27
CA GLN A 323 20.19 -11.69 22.98
C GLN A 323 20.20 -11.46 24.50
N ASP A 324 21.32 -11.05 25.06
CA ASP A 324 21.45 -10.72 26.49
C ASP A 324 20.56 -9.52 26.85
N PHE A 325 20.54 -8.49 26.02
CA PHE A 325 19.65 -7.33 26.19
C PHE A 325 18.17 -7.72 26.16
N LEU A 326 17.75 -8.58 25.22
CA LEU A 326 16.38 -9.10 25.17
C LEU A 326 16.04 -9.91 26.43
N ARG A 327 16.96 -10.76 26.90
CA ARG A 327 16.78 -11.53 28.15
C ARG A 327 16.67 -10.61 29.35
N TYR A 328 17.52 -9.59 29.45
CA TYR A 328 17.45 -8.58 30.49
C TYR A 328 16.07 -7.90 30.50
N GLY A 329 15.61 -7.38 29.36
CA GLY A 329 14.32 -6.69 29.26
C GLY A 329 13.11 -7.55 29.59
N VAL A 330 13.19 -8.87 29.35
CA VAL A 330 12.08 -9.80 29.57
C VAL A 330 12.08 -10.39 30.98
N PHE A 331 13.22 -10.86 31.46
CA PHE A 331 13.31 -11.67 32.68
C PHE A 331 13.84 -10.92 33.89
N GLU A 332 14.68 -9.91 33.70
CA GLU A 332 15.44 -9.27 34.79
C GLU A 332 14.93 -7.87 35.12
N LYS A 333 14.65 -7.05 34.10
CA LYS A 333 14.17 -5.68 34.26
C LYS A 333 12.85 -5.67 35.02
N ARG A 334 12.82 -4.96 36.14
CA ARG A 334 11.65 -4.82 37.01
C ARG A 334 10.88 -3.57 36.63
N ASP A 335 9.57 -3.74 36.44
CA ASP A 335 8.67 -2.61 36.32
C ASP A 335 8.64 -1.79 37.63
N PRO A 336 8.87 -0.47 37.59
CA PRO A 336 8.89 0.34 38.81
C PRO A 336 7.57 0.38 39.58
N GLU A 337 6.43 0.24 38.89
CA GLU A 337 5.11 0.31 39.50
C GLU A 337 4.69 -1.05 40.09
N THR A 338 4.92 -2.13 39.35
CA THR A 338 4.46 -3.47 39.77
C THR A 338 5.53 -4.29 40.47
N GLY A 339 6.81 -3.95 40.32
CA GLY A 339 7.96 -4.73 40.81
C GLY A 339 8.15 -6.07 40.08
N LEU A 340 7.48 -6.27 38.94
CA LEU A 340 7.48 -7.54 38.20
C LEU A 340 8.30 -7.43 36.92
N SER A 341 8.91 -8.53 36.50
CA SER A 341 9.47 -8.64 35.15
C SER A 341 8.35 -8.81 34.11
N ASN A 342 8.67 -8.58 32.83
CA ASN A 342 7.71 -8.78 31.75
C ASN A 342 7.27 -10.26 31.64
N ALA A 343 8.17 -11.20 31.89
CA ALA A 343 7.85 -12.62 31.97
C ALA A 343 6.85 -12.93 33.10
N GLU A 344 7.05 -12.38 34.30
CA GLU A 344 6.13 -12.57 35.43
C GLU A 344 4.75 -11.92 35.16
N LYS A 345 4.72 -10.74 34.54
CA LYS A 345 3.46 -10.09 34.11
C LYS A 345 2.71 -10.96 33.10
N HIS A 346 3.43 -11.54 32.14
CA HIS A 346 2.86 -12.45 31.15
C HIS A 346 2.27 -13.70 31.82
N GLU A 347 3.03 -14.34 32.71
CA GLU A 347 2.60 -15.51 33.47
C GLU A 347 1.35 -15.23 34.31
N ARG A 348 1.29 -14.09 35.01
CA ARG A 348 0.10 -13.72 35.79
C ARG A 348 -1.13 -13.50 34.92
N LYS A 349 -0.95 -12.90 33.74
CA LYS A 349 -2.05 -12.58 32.82
C LYS A 349 -2.59 -13.82 32.10
N LEU A 350 -1.72 -14.76 31.75
CA LEU A 350 -2.04 -15.85 30.83
C LEU A 350 -1.88 -17.26 31.41
N GLY A 351 -1.31 -17.38 32.61
CA GLY A 351 -1.05 -18.68 33.25
C GLY A 351 0.02 -19.53 32.55
N LYS A 352 0.79 -18.96 31.62
CA LYS A 352 1.82 -19.65 30.84
C LYS A 352 3.18 -18.98 31.02
N ILE A 353 4.24 -19.80 31.10
CA ILE A 353 5.63 -19.32 31.18
C ILE A 353 5.99 -18.61 29.87
N TYR A 354 6.55 -17.42 29.97
CA TYR A 354 7.02 -16.69 28.80
C TYR A 354 8.32 -17.31 28.27
N ARG A 355 8.37 -17.55 26.96
CA ARG A 355 9.58 -17.97 26.25
C ARG A 355 9.97 -16.89 25.27
N LEU A 356 11.23 -16.50 25.29
CA LEU A 356 11.76 -15.57 24.31
C LEU A 356 11.82 -16.30 22.95
N PRO A 357 11.25 -15.73 21.88
CA PRO A 357 11.43 -16.28 20.54
C PRO A 357 12.92 -16.32 20.16
N PRO A 358 13.38 -17.36 19.44
CA PRO A 358 14.76 -17.39 18.97
C PRO A 358 14.98 -16.25 17.98
N VAL A 359 16.11 -15.54 18.13
CA VAL A 359 16.57 -14.56 17.14
C VAL A 359 17.61 -15.24 16.27
N ASN A 360 17.30 -15.39 14.99
CA ASN A 360 18.20 -15.98 14.01
C ASN A 360 18.92 -14.87 13.26
N PHE A 361 20.25 -14.96 13.21
CA PHE A 361 21.10 -14.05 12.46
C PHE A 361 21.68 -14.78 11.24
N PRO A 362 21.86 -14.11 10.09
CA PRO A 362 22.56 -14.69 8.95
C PRO A 362 23.98 -15.12 9.32
N GLU A 363 24.45 -16.27 8.81
CA GLU A 363 25.83 -16.73 9.05
C GLU A 363 26.85 -15.70 8.55
N THR A 364 26.56 -15.04 7.42
CA THR A 364 27.39 -13.96 6.86
C THR A 364 27.63 -12.83 7.84
N LEU A 365 26.60 -12.43 8.60
CA LEU A 365 26.73 -11.39 9.62
C LEU A 365 27.59 -11.88 10.80
N LEU A 366 27.36 -13.12 11.26
CA LEU A 366 28.05 -13.68 12.43
C LEU A 366 29.56 -13.85 12.23
N GLU A 367 29.98 -14.13 11.00
CA GLU A 367 31.38 -14.32 10.62
C GLU A 367 32.17 -13.01 10.46
N GLN A 368 31.50 -11.87 10.34
CA GLN A 368 32.18 -10.57 10.20
C GLN A 368 32.82 -10.09 11.50
N SER A 369 33.97 -9.43 11.39
CA SER A 369 34.71 -8.86 12.53
C SER A 369 34.28 -7.45 12.90
N GLY A 370 33.59 -6.74 11.99
CA GLY A 370 33.40 -5.30 12.01
C GLY A 370 31.94 -4.85 12.01
N VAL A 371 31.08 -5.54 12.76
CA VAL A 371 29.64 -5.29 12.76
C VAL A 371 29.26 -4.18 13.74
N GLY A 372 28.46 -3.23 13.28
CA GLY A 372 27.81 -2.23 14.12
C GLY A 372 26.45 -2.70 14.60
N MET A 373 26.15 -2.55 15.89
CA MET A 373 24.79 -2.64 16.42
C MET A 373 24.35 -1.24 16.88
N LEU A 374 23.41 -0.64 16.14
CA LEU A 374 22.95 0.73 16.35
C LEU A 374 21.47 0.74 16.71
N PHE A 375 21.07 1.62 17.63
CA PHE A 375 19.67 1.88 17.93
C PHE A 375 19.25 3.25 17.38
N ASP A 376 18.43 3.26 16.33
CA ASP A 376 17.75 4.45 15.82
C ASP A 376 16.44 4.68 16.62
N PRO A 377 16.23 5.84 17.27
CA PRO A 377 15.02 6.09 18.06
C PRO A 377 13.72 6.11 17.22
N ALA A 378 13.82 6.25 15.89
CA ALA A 378 12.68 6.22 14.97
C ALA A 378 12.50 4.85 14.28
N GLN A 379 13.55 4.04 14.15
CA GLN A 379 13.49 2.77 13.39
C GLN A 379 13.87 1.51 14.18
N GLY A 380 14.49 1.62 15.35
CA GLY A 380 14.88 0.49 16.20
C GLY A 380 16.33 0.05 15.99
N ILE A 381 16.61 -1.22 16.33
CA ILE A 381 17.96 -1.78 16.28
C ILE A 381 18.27 -2.27 14.87
N SER A 382 19.45 -1.89 14.38
CA SER A 382 20.02 -2.35 13.12
C SER A 382 21.40 -2.96 13.33
N PHE A 383 21.71 -4.00 12.54
CA PHE A 383 23.04 -4.58 12.46
C PHE A 383 23.64 -4.19 11.11
N LEU A 384 24.81 -3.57 11.15
CA LEU A 384 25.47 -2.97 9.99
C LEU A 384 26.78 -3.71 9.72
N GLU A 385 26.84 -4.32 8.54
CA GLU A 385 28.03 -5.01 8.04
C GLU A 385 29.14 -4.00 7.68
N GLU A 386 30.40 -4.35 7.91
CA GLU A 386 31.57 -3.49 7.64
C GLU A 386 31.51 -2.08 8.29
N TYR A 387 30.76 -1.95 9.39
CA TYR A 387 30.53 -0.67 10.04
C TYR A 387 31.80 -0.08 10.67
N ASP A 388 32.72 -0.93 11.13
CA ASP A 388 34.03 -0.48 11.61
C ASP A 388 34.82 0.26 10.51
N SER A 389 34.78 -0.28 9.29
CA SER A 389 35.44 0.26 8.10
C SER A 389 34.75 1.54 7.64
N PHE A 390 33.41 1.56 7.65
CA PHE A 390 32.63 2.78 7.43
C PHE A 390 33.04 3.90 8.39
N VAL A 391 33.13 3.62 9.70
CA VAL A 391 33.55 4.61 10.70
C VAL A 391 35.01 5.03 10.51
N ASP A 392 35.91 4.09 10.19
CA ASP A 392 37.33 4.35 10.03
C ASP A 392 37.63 5.28 8.84
N ILE A 393 36.86 5.18 7.75
CA ILE A 393 36.95 6.10 6.60
C ILE A 393 36.79 7.56 7.04
N PHE A 394 35.83 7.84 7.92
CA PHE A 394 35.58 9.20 8.42
C PHE A 394 36.49 9.59 9.58
N SER A 395 36.88 8.65 10.43
CA SER A 395 37.81 8.94 11.53
C SER A 395 39.22 9.22 11.03
N ASN A 396 39.67 8.50 9.99
CA ASN A 396 41.04 8.50 9.49
C ASN A 396 41.09 8.69 7.96
N PRO A 397 40.52 9.76 7.38
CA PRO A 397 40.40 9.90 5.93
C PRO A 397 41.75 9.90 5.21
N ASP A 398 42.84 10.34 5.84
CA ASP A 398 44.17 10.35 5.21
C ASP A 398 44.75 8.97 4.91
N THR A 399 44.30 7.91 5.61
CA THR A 399 44.73 6.53 5.32
C THR A 399 44.02 5.94 4.11
N HIS A 400 42.83 6.45 3.83
CA HIS A 400 41.90 5.93 2.82
C HIS A 400 41.87 6.79 1.55
N ILE A 401 42.05 8.10 1.68
CA ILE A 401 42.07 9.05 0.57
C ILE A 401 43.51 9.14 0.04
N GLY A 402 43.72 8.62 -1.18
CA GLY A 402 45.01 8.74 -1.87
C GLY A 402 45.29 7.57 -2.81
N GLY A 403 45.04 7.77 -4.10
CA GLY A 403 45.26 6.78 -5.17
C GLY A 403 43.98 6.08 -5.64
N LEU A 404 43.98 5.63 -6.89
CA LEU A 404 42.78 5.14 -7.59
C LEU A 404 42.18 3.87 -6.97
N ILE A 405 43.02 2.94 -6.49
CA ILE A 405 42.56 1.66 -5.89
C ILE A 405 41.81 1.94 -4.59
N ARG A 406 42.37 2.79 -3.71
CA ARG A 406 41.73 3.15 -2.44
C ARG A 406 40.46 3.97 -2.66
N LYS A 407 40.41 4.79 -3.71
CA LYS A 407 39.17 5.50 -4.09
C LYS A 407 38.02 4.52 -4.26
N ARG A 408 38.24 3.44 -5.03
CA ARG A 408 37.21 2.44 -5.30
C ARG A 408 36.75 1.71 -4.04
N GLU A 409 37.68 1.29 -3.17
CA GLU A 409 37.33 0.61 -1.91
C GLU A 409 36.48 1.52 -1.00
N VAL A 410 36.83 2.80 -0.91
CA VAL A 410 36.07 3.80 -0.14
C VAL A 410 34.70 4.07 -0.79
N GLU A 411 34.67 4.23 -2.12
CA GLU A 411 33.42 4.41 -2.88
C GLU A 411 32.48 3.22 -2.66
N ASP A 412 32.96 1.98 -2.75
CA ASP A 412 32.14 0.78 -2.59
C ASP A 412 31.45 0.76 -1.21
N VAL A 413 32.16 1.11 -0.14
CA VAL A 413 31.58 1.19 1.22
C VAL A 413 30.58 2.34 1.35
N ILE A 414 30.97 3.56 0.93
CA ILE A 414 30.15 4.76 1.13
C ILE A 414 28.90 4.73 0.24
N ILE A 415 29.04 4.40 -1.04
CA ILE A 415 27.92 4.27 -1.97
C ILE A 415 27.04 3.11 -1.55
N GLY A 416 27.61 1.96 -1.15
CA GLY A 416 26.83 0.83 -0.64
C GLY A 416 25.94 1.21 0.55
N TYR A 417 26.45 2.05 1.46
CA TYR A 417 25.64 2.59 2.56
C TYR A 417 24.62 3.63 2.10
N LEU A 418 24.96 4.52 1.15
CA LEU A 418 24.04 5.53 0.62
C LEU A 418 22.87 4.91 -0.13
N GLU A 419 23.12 3.95 -1.04
CA GLU A 419 22.12 3.34 -1.92
C GLU A 419 21.34 2.19 -1.27
N SER A 420 21.80 1.66 -0.12
CA SER A 420 21.08 0.58 0.55
C SER A 420 19.76 1.04 1.17
N ASP A 421 18.65 0.46 0.70
CA ASP A 421 17.30 0.68 1.25
C ASP A 421 17.12 0.14 2.67
N SER A 422 17.97 -0.80 3.09
CA SER A 422 17.89 -1.43 4.42
C SER A 422 18.69 -0.67 5.49
N ILE A 423 19.57 0.24 5.08
CA ILE A 423 20.41 1.05 5.97
C ILE A 423 19.82 2.47 6.06
N SER A 424 19.55 2.93 7.27
CA SER A 424 19.04 4.30 7.50
C SER A 424 20.10 5.37 7.23
N ASP A 425 19.72 6.65 7.29
CA ASP A 425 20.65 7.79 7.25
C ASP A 425 21.46 7.97 8.54
N MET A 426 21.10 7.27 9.62
CA MET A 426 21.66 7.45 10.95
C MET A 426 23.18 7.27 11.01
N PRO A 427 23.80 6.28 10.33
CA PRO A 427 25.26 6.19 10.17
C PRO A 427 25.91 7.49 9.68
N PHE A 428 25.39 8.08 8.61
CA PHE A 428 25.92 9.32 8.04
C PHE A 428 25.72 10.50 8.99
N ARG A 429 24.55 10.62 9.62
CA ARG A 429 24.29 11.67 10.62
C ARG A 429 25.26 11.60 11.80
N LYS A 430 25.55 10.38 12.30
CA LYS A 430 26.55 10.18 13.35
C LYS A 430 27.97 10.53 12.90
N MET A 431 28.33 10.27 11.65
CA MET A 431 29.65 10.64 11.12
C MET A 431 29.78 12.16 10.94
N ALA A 432 28.74 12.82 10.44
CA ALA A 432 28.69 14.27 10.32
C ALA A 432 28.77 14.97 11.69
N GLU A 433 28.12 14.42 12.71
CA GLU A 433 28.19 14.94 14.08
C GLU A 433 29.59 14.74 14.72
N ARG A 434 30.16 13.53 14.57
CA ARG A 434 31.45 13.19 15.21
C ARG A 434 32.67 13.76 14.49
N PHE A 435 32.63 13.83 13.16
CA PHE A 435 33.76 14.17 12.30
C PHE A 435 33.36 15.14 11.17
N PRO A 436 32.82 16.34 11.46
CA PRO A 436 32.18 17.21 10.47
C PRO A 436 33.09 17.57 9.28
N ASP A 437 34.34 17.93 9.53
CA ASP A 437 35.30 18.31 8.47
C ASP A 437 35.71 17.09 7.62
N ASN A 438 35.96 15.95 8.26
CA ASN A 438 36.31 14.71 7.56
C ASN A 438 35.12 14.18 6.76
N PHE A 439 33.92 14.30 7.30
CA PHE A 439 32.67 13.94 6.63
C PHE A 439 32.54 14.71 5.31
N ALA A 440 32.64 16.04 5.36
CA ALA A 440 32.55 16.85 4.15
C ALA A 440 33.61 16.44 3.12
N ARG A 441 34.86 16.25 3.57
CA ARG A 441 35.97 15.85 2.71
C ARG A 441 35.79 14.47 2.06
N VAL A 442 35.30 13.47 2.80
CA VAL A 442 35.06 12.12 2.28
C VAL A 442 33.93 12.15 1.26
N ILE A 443 32.81 12.81 1.56
CA ILE A 443 31.65 12.89 0.66
C ILE A 443 32.02 13.63 -0.64
N GLU A 444 32.72 14.76 -0.54
CA GLU A 444 33.23 15.49 -1.72
C GLU A 444 34.14 14.59 -2.58
N TYR A 445 35.03 13.82 -1.94
CA TYR A 445 35.96 12.94 -2.64
C TYR A 445 35.28 11.76 -3.35
N VAL A 446 34.29 11.13 -2.71
CA VAL A 446 33.55 9.97 -3.20
C VAL A 446 32.56 10.38 -4.30
N LEU A 447 31.76 11.42 -4.05
CA LEU A 447 30.70 11.84 -4.97
C LEU A 447 31.18 12.80 -6.06
N ASN A 448 32.41 13.31 -5.96
CA ASN A 448 32.90 14.43 -6.76
C ASN A 448 31.96 15.66 -6.65
N TRP A 449 31.36 15.85 -5.48
CA TRP A 449 30.46 16.97 -5.19
C TRP A 449 31.28 18.16 -4.70
N GLU A 450 31.81 18.94 -5.64
CA GLU A 450 32.64 20.12 -5.34
C GLU A 450 31.91 21.10 -4.41
N GLY A 451 32.58 21.49 -3.32
CA GLY A 451 32.05 22.45 -2.36
C GLY A 451 31.00 21.90 -1.40
N PHE A 452 30.83 20.57 -1.34
CA PHE A 452 30.00 19.93 -0.33
C PHE A 452 30.42 20.34 1.08
N SER A 453 29.45 20.63 1.94
CA SER A 453 29.68 20.95 3.35
C SER A 453 28.78 20.11 4.24
N VAL A 454 29.16 19.91 5.51
CA VAL A 454 28.37 19.11 6.46
C VAL A 454 26.93 19.60 6.62
N ASN A 455 26.66 20.90 6.40
CA ASN A 455 25.32 21.47 6.46
C ASN A 455 24.40 21.01 5.31
N MET A 456 24.97 20.42 4.26
CA MET A 456 24.24 19.86 3.12
C MET A 456 23.88 18.38 3.32
N ILE A 457 24.03 17.85 4.54
CA ILE A 457 23.67 16.46 4.82
C ILE A 457 22.21 16.15 4.50
N ASP A 458 21.28 17.08 4.71
CA ASP A 458 19.87 16.85 4.38
C ASP A 458 19.67 16.79 2.86
N GLU A 459 20.40 17.58 2.06
CA GLU A 459 20.38 17.48 0.60
C GLU A 459 20.95 16.13 0.12
N LEU A 460 22.03 15.67 0.75
CA LEU A 460 22.61 14.35 0.48
C LEU A 460 21.63 13.22 0.81
N MET A 461 21.01 13.26 1.99
CA MET A 461 20.03 12.25 2.39
C MET A 461 18.75 12.34 1.57
N LEU A 462 18.34 13.52 1.10
CA LEU A 462 17.18 13.66 0.21
C LEU A 462 17.43 12.99 -1.14
N HIS A 463 18.66 13.07 -1.65
CA HIS A 463 19.02 12.44 -2.93
C HIS A 463 19.11 10.91 -2.83
N TYR A 464 19.79 10.39 -1.81
CA TYR A 464 20.07 8.95 -1.70
C TYR A 464 19.07 8.18 -0.85
N LYS A 465 18.42 8.84 0.11
CA LYS A 465 17.53 8.22 1.10
C LYS A 465 16.28 9.09 1.38
N PRO A 466 15.49 9.48 0.37
CA PRO A 466 14.31 10.34 0.56
C PRO A 466 13.30 9.76 1.56
N GLN A 467 13.22 8.43 1.67
CA GLN A 467 12.38 7.71 2.64
C GLN A 467 12.70 8.03 4.12
N THR A 468 13.85 8.64 4.41
CA THR A 468 14.30 8.99 5.77
C THR A 468 13.56 10.19 6.35
N PHE A 469 12.95 11.03 5.51
CA PHE A 469 12.16 12.18 5.97
C PHE A 469 10.76 11.75 6.44
N ASP A 470 10.29 10.58 6.02
CA ASP A 470 9.04 9.95 6.46
C ASP A 470 9.31 8.70 7.32
N LYS A 471 10.29 8.76 8.23
CA LYS A 471 10.61 7.61 9.11
C LYS A 471 9.40 7.17 9.91
N LEU A 472 8.99 5.93 9.69
CA LEU A 472 7.99 5.23 10.48
C LEU A 472 8.69 4.15 11.33
N PRO A 473 8.16 3.82 12.52
CA PRO A 473 8.69 2.73 13.32
C PRO A 473 8.74 1.42 12.52
N ASN A 474 9.91 0.79 12.44
CA ASN A 474 10.00 -0.54 11.82
C ASN A 474 9.32 -1.61 12.70
N ASN A 475 9.33 -1.38 14.02
CA ASN A 475 8.64 -2.24 14.98
C ASN A 475 7.22 -1.72 15.22
N ILE A 476 6.24 -2.60 14.97
CA ILE A 476 4.84 -2.33 15.26
C ILE A 476 4.57 -2.69 16.72
N ALA A 477 4.23 -1.69 17.52
CA ALA A 477 3.67 -1.95 18.84
C ALA A 477 2.19 -2.32 18.70
N VAL A 478 1.76 -3.25 19.55
CA VAL A 478 0.35 -3.59 19.74
C VAL A 478 -0.28 -4.17 18.47
N PHE A 479 -0.32 -5.50 18.42
CA PHE A 479 -1.17 -6.20 17.47
C PHE A 479 -2.56 -6.40 18.08
N ASP A 480 -3.54 -6.53 17.21
CA ASP A 480 -4.88 -6.91 17.60
C ASP A 480 -4.90 -8.18 18.45
N SER A 481 -5.78 -8.23 19.46
CA SER A 481 -5.83 -9.36 20.39
C SER A 481 -6.20 -10.69 19.74
N GLU A 482 -7.00 -10.70 18.66
CA GLU A 482 -7.29 -11.92 17.89
C GLU A 482 -6.04 -12.35 17.10
N MET A 483 -5.32 -11.39 16.51
CA MET A 483 -4.06 -11.66 15.82
C MET A 483 -3.02 -12.27 16.75
N ILE A 484 -2.84 -11.69 17.95
CA ILE A 484 -1.95 -12.23 18.98
C ILE A 484 -2.37 -13.65 19.39
N ARG A 485 -3.68 -13.93 19.49
CA ARG A 485 -4.18 -15.27 19.82
C ARG A 485 -3.77 -16.28 18.75
N PHE A 486 -3.94 -15.97 17.47
CA PHE A 486 -3.69 -16.91 16.37
C PHE A 486 -2.22 -17.09 16.03
N VAL A 487 -1.41 -16.03 16.08
CA VAL A 487 0.06 -16.14 15.94
C VAL A 487 0.61 -17.11 17.00
N ARG A 488 0.12 -17.02 18.23
CA ARG A 488 0.57 -17.87 19.35
C ARG A 488 0.04 -19.30 19.33
N LEU A 489 -1.08 -19.57 18.68
CA LEU A 489 -1.62 -20.94 18.50
C LEU A 489 -0.90 -21.71 17.39
N GLY A 490 -0.27 -21.01 16.43
CA GLY A 490 0.51 -21.64 15.36
C GLY A 490 1.94 -22.02 15.74
N GLU A 491 2.43 -21.57 16.89
CA GLU A 491 3.72 -21.96 17.48
C GLU A 491 3.61 -23.21 18.38
N GLU A 492 2.38 -23.71 18.62
CA GLU A 492 2.07 -25.00 19.28
C GLU A 492 1.99 -26.12 18.24
#